data_AF-A0A842X0A2-F1
#
_entry.id   AF-A0A842X0A2-F1
#
_cell.length_a   1.000
_cell.length_b   1.000
_cell.length_c   1.000
_cell.angle_alpha   90.00
_cell.angle_beta   90.00
_cell.angle_gamma   90.00
#
_symmetry.space_group_name_H-M   'P 1'
#
loop_
_entity.id
_entity.type
_entity.pdbx_description
1 polymer ?
#
loop_
_entity_poly.entity_id
_entity_poly.type
_entity_poly.pdbx_seq_one_letter_code
_entity_poly.pdbx_strand_id
1 'polypeptide(L)'
;MSGNTPEKSELMRSNVVTILLSIILLVVALTLWAWSSPDVIDTSPVGAIQDLNPWVLWGLELLVMIGFFFFASISAFNLRLMISGIRAGWTEIIVLIIIVTAMSYLMFSPELAAATFIASLGVLSYFYMIQR
;
A
#
# COMPACT_ATOMS: atom_id res chain seq x y z
N MET A 1 33.21 6.68 -1.08
CA MET A 1 32.41 7.52 -1.99
C MET A 1 31.60 8.47 -1.14
N SER A 2 31.75 9.78 -1.33
CA SER A 2 30.96 10.82 -0.65
C SER A 2 29.46 10.49 -0.75
N GLY A 3 28.74 10.45 0.35
CA GLY A 3 28.10 11.67 0.85
C GLY A 3 26.75 11.99 0.18
N ASN A 4 26.22 11.12 -0.69
CA ASN A 4 24.93 11.35 -1.37
C ASN A 4 23.75 10.98 -0.47
N THR A 5 23.54 11.72 0.61
CA THR A 5 22.16 11.90 1.11
C THR A 5 21.40 12.71 0.05
N PRO A 6 20.26 12.20 -0.47
CA PRO A 6 19.49 12.92 -1.49
C PRO A 6 19.14 14.33 -1.01
N GLU A 7 19.09 15.28 -1.93
CA GLU A 7 18.73 16.65 -1.57
C GLU A 7 17.30 16.70 -1.04
N LYS A 8 17.02 17.64 -0.11
CA LYS A 8 15.66 17.81 0.43
C LYS A 8 14.63 18.10 -0.67
N SER A 9 15.05 18.77 -1.74
CA SER A 9 14.23 19.06 -2.93
C SER A 9 13.81 17.77 -3.66
N GLU A 10 14.73 16.83 -3.82
CA GLU A 10 14.50 15.53 -4.46
C GLU A 10 13.61 14.63 -3.59
N LEU A 11 13.88 14.57 -2.29
CA LEU A 11 13.05 13.85 -1.33
C LEU A 11 11.62 14.39 -1.31
N MET A 12 11.46 15.72 -1.34
CA MET A 12 10.12 16.34 -1.39
C MET A 12 9.36 15.96 -2.67
N ARG A 13 10.01 16.05 -3.84
CA ARG A 13 9.37 15.65 -5.11
C ARG A 13 8.96 14.19 -5.11
N SER A 14 9.87 13.31 -4.69
CA SER A 14 9.59 11.88 -4.54
C SER A 14 8.42 11.64 -3.60
N ASN A 15 8.39 12.34 -2.46
CA ASN A 15 7.34 12.20 -1.47
C ASN A 15 5.96 12.68 -1.97
N VAL A 16 5.91 13.77 -2.76
CA VAL A 16 4.66 14.22 -3.40
C VAL A 16 4.11 13.14 -4.32
N VAL A 17 4.97 12.53 -5.15
CA VAL A 17 4.55 11.48 -6.09
C VAL A 17 4.07 10.24 -5.32
N THR A 18 4.80 9.79 -4.31
CA THR A 18 4.44 8.57 -3.57
C THR A 18 3.18 8.76 -2.74
N ILE A 19 2.96 9.94 -2.16
CA ILE A 19 1.70 10.29 -1.49
C ILE A 19 0.53 10.27 -2.49
N LEU A 20 0.68 10.91 -3.65
CA LEU A 20 -0.37 10.92 -4.67
C LEU A 20 -0.71 9.50 -5.14
N LEU A 21 0.28 8.66 -5.41
CA LEU A 21 0.06 7.27 -5.80
C LEU A 21 -0.61 6.46 -4.68
N SER A 22 -0.22 6.69 -3.42
CA SER A 22 -0.87 6.04 -2.27
C SER A 22 -2.34 6.46 -2.16
N ILE A 23 -2.65 7.74 -2.33
CA ILE A 23 -4.03 8.26 -2.32
C ILE A 23 -4.85 7.66 -3.47
N ILE A 24 -4.28 7.60 -4.68
CA ILE A 24 -4.96 7.01 -5.84
C ILE A 24 -5.31 5.54 -5.56
N LEU A 25 -4.36 4.76 -5.06
CA LEU A 25 -4.60 3.36 -4.72
C LEU A 25 -5.62 3.19 -3.59
N LEU A 26 -5.60 4.09 -2.60
CA LEU A 26 -6.61 4.10 -1.54
C LEU A 26 -8.01 4.39 -2.10
N VAL A 27 -8.15 5.36 -3.01
CA VAL A 27 -9.42 5.65 -3.69
C VAL A 27 -9.90 4.44 -4.49
N VAL A 28 -8.99 3.77 -5.21
CA VAL A 28 -9.32 2.54 -5.94
C VAL A 28 -9.77 1.44 -4.97
N ALA A 29 -9.08 1.23 -3.86
CA ALA A 29 -9.46 0.24 -2.85
C ALA A 29 -10.86 0.52 -2.27
N LEU A 30 -11.13 1.78 -1.93
CA LEU A 30 -12.44 2.21 -1.43
C LEU A 30 -13.54 2.04 -2.47
N THR A 31 -13.23 2.27 -3.75
CA THR A 31 -14.18 2.10 -4.84
C THR A 31 -14.51 0.63 -5.06
N LEU A 32 -13.51 -0.25 -5.08
CA LEU A 32 -13.70 -1.70 -5.13
C LEU A 32 -14.56 -2.16 -3.95
N TRP A 33 -14.20 -1.74 -2.73
CA TRP A 33 -14.94 -2.08 -1.52
C TRP A 33 -16.41 -1.62 -1.57
N ALA A 34 -16.67 -0.38 -1.97
CA ALA A 34 -18.02 0.15 -2.06
C ALA A 34 -18.87 -0.62 -3.08
N TRP A 35 -18.28 -1.02 -4.20
CA TRP A 35 -18.94 -1.81 -5.24
C TRP A 35 -19.14 -3.28 -4.90
N SER A 36 -18.44 -3.80 -3.89
CA SER A 36 -18.67 -5.14 -3.31
C SER A 36 -19.89 -5.19 -2.38
N SER A 37 -20.57 -4.06 -2.12
CA SER A 37 -21.75 -4.05 -1.25
C SER A 37 -22.96 -4.77 -1.88
N PRO A 38 -23.76 -5.51 -1.10
CA PRO A 38 -24.87 -6.31 -1.64
C PRO A 38 -25.90 -5.52 -2.43
N ASP A 39 -26.07 -4.24 -2.12
CA ASP A 39 -27.11 -3.40 -2.73
C ASP A 39 -26.79 -2.96 -4.17
N VAL A 40 -25.51 -3.00 -4.57
CA VAL A 40 -25.07 -2.49 -5.89
C VAL A 40 -24.22 -3.47 -6.68
N ILE A 41 -23.81 -4.59 -6.10
CA ILE A 41 -22.86 -5.54 -6.70
C ILE A 41 -23.31 -6.02 -8.09
N ASP A 42 -24.59 -6.33 -8.26
CA ASP A 42 -25.15 -6.83 -9.53
C ASP A 42 -25.07 -5.82 -10.69
N THR A 43 -24.87 -4.53 -10.37
CA THR A 43 -24.77 -3.43 -11.36
C THR A 43 -23.36 -2.83 -11.41
N SER A 44 -22.43 -3.35 -10.62
CA SER A 44 -21.10 -2.77 -10.47
C SER A 44 -20.06 -3.52 -11.32
N PRO A 45 -18.93 -2.86 -11.66
CA PRO A 45 -17.80 -3.53 -12.29
C PRO A 45 -17.26 -4.70 -11.46
N VAL A 46 -17.39 -4.65 -10.13
CA VAL A 46 -16.97 -5.71 -9.22
C VAL A 46 -17.79 -6.97 -9.43
N GLY A 47 -19.12 -6.86 -9.48
CA GLY A 47 -20.00 -8.01 -9.76
C GLY A 47 -19.70 -8.64 -11.12
N ALA A 48 -19.50 -7.82 -12.15
CA ALA A 48 -19.14 -8.31 -13.48
C ALA A 48 -17.80 -9.07 -13.49
N ILE A 49 -16.78 -8.61 -12.76
CA ILE A 49 -15.49 -9.32 -12.64
C ILE A 49 -15.68 -10.62 -11.83
N GLN A 50 -16.47 -10.56 -10.76
CA GLN A 50 -16.73 -11.70 -9.88
C GLN A 50 -17.42 -12.85 -10.62
N ASP A 51 -18.40 -12.55 -11.48
CA ASP A 51 -19.09 -13.54 -12.31
C ASP A 51 -18.18 -14.15 -13.38
N LEU A 52 -17.22 -13.38 -13.89
CA LEU A 52 -16.23 -13.87 -14.86
C LEU A 52 -15.21 -14.79 -14.19
N ASN A 53 -14.54 -14.30 -13.14
CA ASN A 53 -13.58 -15.07 -12.36
C ASN A 53 -13.31 -14.40 -11.00
N PRO A 54 -13.73 -15.00 -9.88
CA PRO A 54 -13.55 -14.41 -8.55
C PRO A 54 -12.08 -14.27 -8.15
N TRP A 55 -11.17 -15.08 -8.70
CA TRP A 55 -9.74 -14.98 -8.42
C TRP A 55 -9.10 -13.72 -9.01
N VAL A 56 -9.67 -13.17 -10.09
CA VAL A 56 -9.18 -11.94 -10.70
C VAL A 56 -9.49 -10.74 -9.80
N LEU A 57 -10.71 -10.69 -9.25
CA LEU A 57 -11.10 -9.66 -8.29
C LEU A 57 -10.21 -9.73 -7.04
N TRP A 58 -10.07 -10.92 -6.44
CA TRP A 58 -9.24 -11.11 -5.26
C TRP A 58 -7.77 -10.71 -5.50
N GLY A 59 -7.22 -11.07 -6.67
CA GLY A 59 -5.88 -10.68 -7.07
C GLY A 59 -5.74 -9.16 -7.26
N LEU A 60 -6.76 -8.50 -7.82
CA LEU A 60 -6.78 -7.04 -7.99
C LEU A 60 -6.79 -6.31 -6.65
N GLU A 61 -7.67 -6.72 -5.74
CA GLU A 61 -7.77 -6.17 -4.39
C GLU A 61 -6.44 -6.32 -3.64
N LEU A 62 -5.82 -7.50 -3.70
CA LEU A 62 -4.51 -7.75 -3.10
C LEU A 62 -3.42 -6.84 -3.70
N LEU A 63 -3.36 -6.71 -5.03
CA LEU A 63 -2.38 -5.84 -5.70
C LEU A 63 -2.56 -4.37 -5.31
N VAL A 64 -3.80 -3.90 -5.20
CA VAL A 64 -4.10 -2.53 -4.77
C VAL A 64 -3.62 -2.29 -3.34
N MET A 65 -3.88 -3.21 -2.41
CA MET A 65 -3.46 -3.07 -1.01
C MET A 65 -1.93 -3.16 -0.85
N ILE A 66 -1.27 -4.07 -1.57
CA ILE A 66 0.20 -4.15 -1.60
C ILE A 66 0.80 -2.87 -2.19
N GLY A 67 0.24 -2.38 -3.30
CA GLY A 67 0.67 -1.14 -3.93
C GLY A 67 0.53 0.05 -2.99
N PHE A 68 -0.61 0.15 -2.29
CA PHE A 68 -0.84 1.18 -1.28
C PHE A 68 0.24 1.13 -0.18
N PHE A 69 0.48 -0.05 0.38
CA PHE A 69 1.54 -0.24 1.37
C PHE A 69 2.92 0.15 0.85
N PHE A 70 3.26 -0.24 -0.38
CA PHE A 70 4.55 0.04 -1.00
C PHE A 70 4.81 1.55 -1.12
N PHE A 71 3.88 2.30 -1.73
CA PHE A 71 4.06 3.74 -1.90
C PHE A 71 3.98 4.51 -0.58
N ALA A 72 3.10 4.09 0.34
CA ALA A 72 3.02 4.68 1.67
C ALA A 72 4.32 4.47 2.46
N SER A 73 4.94 3.29 2.34
CA SER A 73 6.22 2.98 2.96
C SER A 73 7.36 3.85 2.42
N ILE A 74 7.43 4.05 1.10
CA ILE A 74 8.41 4.96 0.50
C ILE A 74 8.21 6.39 1.02
N SER A 75 6.96 6.84 1.11
CA SER A 75 6.64 8.15 1.68
C SER A 75 7.10 8.26 3.14
N ALA A 76 6.83 7.25 3.96
CA ALA A 76 7.27 7.22 5.36
C ALA A 76 8.80 7.30 5.49
N PHE A 77 9.55 6.55 4.66
CA PHE A 77 11.01 6.63 4.66
C PHE A 77 11.53 8.01 4.22
N ASN A 78 10.96 8.60 3.17
CA ASN A 78 11.34 9.93 2.70
C ASN A 78 11.08 11.00 3.77
N LEU A 79 9.89 10.99 4.37
CA LEU A 79 9.53 11.90 5.46
C LEU A 79 10.44 11.75 6.67
N ARG A 80 10.73 10.50 7.08
CA ARG A 80 11.64 10.22 8.19
C ARG A 80 13.03 10.77 7.91
N LEU A 81 13.56 10.54 6.71
CA LEU A 81 14.87 11.04 6.29
C LEU A 81 14.90 12.58 6.26
N MET A 82 13.83 13.21 5.78
CA MET A 82 13.73 14.68 5.73
C MET A 82 13.68 15.33 7.12
N ILE A 83 12.96 14.73 8.08
CA ILE A 83 12.75 15.28 9.42
C ILE A 83 13.93 14.96 10.35
N SER A 84 14.36 13.70 10.37
CA SER A 84 15.32 13.20 11.37
C SER A 84 16.74 13.00 10.83
N GLY A 85 16.93 13.03 9.51
CA GLY A 85 18.21 12.66 8.88
C GLY A 85 18.55 11.17 8.96
N ILE A 86 17.70 10.36 9.60
CA ILE A 86 17.89 8.92 9.79
C ILE A 86 17.07 8.17 8.73
N ARG A 87 17.71 7.24 8.02
CA ARG A 87 17.05 6.41 6.99
C ARG A 87 16.08 5.36 7.56
N ALA A 88 16.34 4.91 8.79
CA ALA A 88 15.57 3.85 9.45
C ALA A 88 14.27 4.40 10.07
N GLY A 89 13.14 4.13 9.42
CA GLY A 89 11.77 4.42 9.89
C GLY A 89 10.99 3.16 10.29
N TRP A 90 11.64 2.20 10.96
CA TRP A 90 11.06 0.87 11.20
C TRP A 90 9.75 0.90 11.98
N THR A 91 9.62 1.83 12.93
CA THR A 91 8.38 2.00 13.70
C THR A 91 7.23 2.43 12.80
N GLU A 92 7.47 3.42 11.92
CA GLU A 92 6.47 3.90 10.97
C GLU A 92 6.03 2.78 10.01
N ILE A 93 6.97 1.94 9.55
CA ILE A 93 6.64 0.82 8.66
C ILE A 93 5.84 -0.27 9.38
N ILE A 94 6.20 -0.62 10.62
CA ILE A 94 5.43 -1.61 11.41
C ILE A 94 4.00 -1.11 11.62
N VAL A 95 3.83 0.17 11.95
CA VAL A 95 2.51 0.80 12.10
C VAL A 95 1.74 0.75 10.77
N LEU A 96 2.38 1.06 9.65
CA LEU A 96 1.75 0.94 8.32
C LEU A 96 1.31 -0.48 8.00
N ILE A 97 2.12 -1.51 8.31
CA ILE A 97 1.73 -2.91 8.11
C ILE A 97 0.45 -3.22 8.89
N ILE A 98 0.37 -2.82 10.15
CA ILE A 98 -0.81 -3.04 11.00
C ILE A 98 -2.03 -2.35 10.40
N ILE A 99 -1.89 -1.08 9.99
CA ILE A 99 -2.99 -0.29 9.41
C ILE A 99 -3.48 -0.94 8.11
N VAL A 100 -2.58 -1.25 7.17
CA VAL A 100 -2.96 -1.84 5.88
C VAL A 100 -3.60 -3.22 6.06
N THR A 101 -3.09 -4.02 6.99
CA THR A 101 -3.68 -5.34 7.31
C THR A 101 -5.08 -5.18 7.89
N ALA A 102 -5.27 -4.25 8.84
CA ALA A 102 -6.58 -3.96 9.42
C ALA A 102 -7.57 -3.43 8.38
N MET A 103 -7.14 -2.55 7.48
CA MET A 103 -7.96 -2.05 6.37
C MET A 103 -8.39 -3.19 5.44
N SER A 104 -7.45 -4.06 5.06
CA SER A 104 -7.73 -5.21 4.20
C SER A 104 -8.76 -6.15 4.82
N TYR A 105 -8.68 -6.34 6.15
CA TYR A 105 -9.63 -7.14 6.91
C TYR A 105 -11.02 -6.52 6.93
N LEU A 106 -11.11 -5.22 7.19
CA LEU A 106 -12.38 -4.51 7.30
C LEU A 106 -13.07 -4.29 5.96
N MET A 107 -12.29 -4.11 4.90
CA MET A 107 -12.81 -3.81 3.57
C MET A 107 -13.15 -5.09 2.79
N PHE A 108 -12.27 -6.09 2.80
CA PHE A 108 -12.40 -7.21 1.87
C PHE A 108 -12.70 -8.53 2.58
N SER A 109 -11.67 -9.17 3.14
CA SER A 109 -11.84 -10.44 3.86
C SER A 109 -10.66 -10.75 4.78
N PRO A 110 -10.82 -11.67 5.75
CA PRO A 110 -9.72 -12.16 6.57
C PRO A 110 -8.59 -12.80 5.76
N GLU A 111 -8.93 -13.54 4.70
CA GLU A 111 -7.96 -14.21 3.82
C GLU A 111 -7.12 -13.19 3.05
N LEU A 112 -7.77 -12.13 2.53
CA LEU A 112 -7.07 -11.06 1.83
C LEU A 112 -6.20 -10.24 2.78
N ALA A 113 -6.64 -10.05 4.02
CA ALA A 113 -5.82 -9.42 5.07
C ALA A 113 -4.56 -10.23 5.38
N ALA A 114 -4.69 -11.55 5.54
CA ALA A 114 -3.56 -12.43 5.78
C ALA A 114 -2.58 -12.43 4.59
N ALA A 115 -3.09 -12.50 3.36
CA ALA A 115 -2.27 -12.41 2.15
C ALA A 115 -1.56 -11.06 2.05
N THR A 116 -2.25 -9.95 2.34
CA THR A 116 -1.69 -8.60 2.33
C THR A 116 -0.60 -8.45 3.39
N PHE A 117 -0.79 -8.99 4.59
CA PHE A 117 0.22 -9.00 5.65
C PHE A 117 1.49 -9.75 5.20
N ILE A 118 1.34 -10.97 4.69
CA ILE A 118 2.47 -11.78 4.21
C ILE A 118 3.20 -11.09 3.06
N ALA A 119 2.46 -10.55 2.09
CA ALA A 119 3.06 -9.82 0.97
C ALA A 119 3.76 -8.54 1.42
N SER A 120 3.19 -7.81 2.39
CA SER A 120 3.80 -6.61 2.98
C SER A 120 5.10 -6.94 3.73
N LEU A 121 5.19 -8.09 4.40
CA LEU A 121 6.44 -8.59 4.97
C LEU A 121 7.48 -8.90 3.88
N GLY A 122 7.05 -9.45 2.74
CA GLY A 122 7.90 -9.62 1.55
C GLY A 122 8.49 -8.29 1.08
N VAL A 123 7.64 -7.27 0.91
CA VAL A 123 8.05 -5.90 0.56
C VAL A 123 8.98 -5.30 1.62
N LEU A 124 8.71 -5.54 2.91
CA LEU A 124 9.57 -5.08 4.01
C LEU A 124 10.98 -5.66 3.91
N SER A 125 11.08 -6.96 3.61
CA SER A 125 12.38 -7.63 3.46
C SER A 125 13.19 -7.03 2.30
N TYR A 126 12.52 -6.69 1.19
CA TYR A 126 13.14 -5.96 0.08
C TYR A 126 13.69 -4.59 0.50
N PHE A 127 12.89 -3.79 1.24
CA PHE A 127 13.37 -2.50 1.75
C PHE A 127 14.54 -2.65 2.71
N TYR A 128 14.51 -3.66 3.58
CA TYR A 128 15.62 -3.96 4.48
C TYR A 128 16.91 -4.30 3.72
N MET A 129 16.82 -5.04 2.62
CA MET A 129 17.98 -5.39 1.79
C MET A 129 18.59 -4.17 1.10
N ILE A 130 17.78 -3.21 0.65
CA ILE A 130 18.27 -2.00 -0.05
C ILE A 130 18.87 -0.97 0.90
N GLN A 131 18.44 -0.96 2.17
CA GLN A 131 18.95 -0.02 3.17
C GLN A 131 20.31 -0.42 3.76
N ARG A 132 20.76 -1.67 3.54
CA ARG A 132 22.11 -2.14 3.89
C ARG A 132 23.15 -1.60 2.91
#